data_AF-A0A2S9FL26-F1
#
_entry.id   AF-A0A2S9FL26-F1
#
_cell.length_a   1.000
_cell.length_b   1.000
_cell.length_c   1.000
_cell.angle_alpha   90.00
_cell.angle_beta   90.00
_cell.angle_gamma   90.00
#
_symmetry.space_group_name_H-M   'P 1'
#
loop_
_entity.id
_entity.type
_entity.pdbx_description
1 polymer ?
#
loop_
_entity_poly.entity_id
_entity_poly.type
_entity_poly.pdbx_seq_one_letter_code
_entity_poly.pdbx_strand_id
1 'polypeptide(L)'
;GAYGIHPALLDACFHSVGASPHVQALGENVLGLPLAVQRLRAHGSARSAQYCYTRVTRVDASGVEADLDLLDQDGAVLLSVRGLCCGTGASESTFRDRVLGERLLAVEWRQRQLPQLAHDDAGTWLLISTATEDAMATPVAEALTRRGAHCTTMSWAPDADHTTNADALA
;
A
#
# COMPACT_ATOMS: atom_id res chain seq x y z
N GLY A 1 45.27 5.79 -10.11
CA GLY A 1 44.75 4.77 -11.06
C GLY A 1 43.47 5.29 -11.65
N ALA A 2 43.37 5.42 -12.97
CA ALA A 2 42.26 6.11 -13.61
C ALA A 2 41.22 5.10 -14.10
N TYR A 3 40.05 5.07 -13.46
CA TYR A 3 38.88 4.41 -14.03
C TYR A 3 38.52 5.05 -15.37
N GLY A 4 38.10 4.25 -16.36
CA GLY A 4 37.56 4.75 -17.63
C GLY A 4 36.25 5.54 -17.44
N ILE A 5 35.48 5.17 -16.42
CA ILE A 5 34.35 5.90 -15.85
C ILE A 5 34.29 5.67 -14.34
N HIS A 6 33.96 6.71 -13.57
CA HIS A 6 33.79 6.56 -12.12
C HIS A 6 32.54 5.70 -11.81
N PRO A 7 32.63 4.64 -10.98
CA PRO A 7 31.49 3.77 -10.70
C PRO A 7 30.24 4.51 -10.20
N ALA A 8 30.42 5.50 -9.31
CA ALA A 8 29.30 6.31 -8.82
C ALA A 8 28.64 7.16 -9.92
N LEU A 9 29.40 7.60 -10.94
CA LEU A 9 28.82 8.33 -12.07
C LEU A 9 27.98 7.38 -12.94
N LEU A 10 28.48 6.17 -13.18
CA LEU A 10 27.76 5.15 -13.94
C LEU A 10 26.47 4.72 -13.21
N ASP A 11 26.55 4.52 -11.89
CA ASP A 11 25.40 4.20 -11.05
C ASP A 11 24.34 5.32 -11.05
N ALA A 12 24.77 6.58 -10.93
CA ALA A 12 23.87 7.73 -11.05
C ALA A 12 23.17 7.78 -12.43
N CYS A 13 23.87 7.37 -13.50
CA CYS A 13 23.25 7.24 -14.82
C CYS A 13 22.19 6.13 -14.84
N PHE A 14 22.43 4.99 -14.18
CA PHE A 14 21.43 3.91 -14.08
C PHE A 14 20.18 4.35 -13.32
N HIS A 15 20.32 5.16 -12.27
CA HIS A 15 19.15 5.73 -11.56
C HIS A 15 18.23 6.58 -12.45
N SER A 16 18.75 7.18 -13.53
CA SER A 16 17.92 7.97 -14.45
C SER A 16 16.84 7.14 -15.17
N VAL A 17 17.00 5.82 -15.28
CA VAL A 17 15.97 4.91 -15.80
C VAL A 17 14.68 5.04 -14.99
N GLY A 18 14.81 5.26 -13.68
CA GLY A 18 13.67 5.38 -12.78
C GLY A 18 12.88 6.69 -12.87
N ALA A 19 13.43 7.69 -13.55
CA ALA A 19 12.72 8.94 -13.85
C ALA A 19 11.74 8.80 -15.02
N SER A 20 11.76 7.70 -15.78
CA SER A 20 10.86 7.49 -16.92
C SER A 20 9.41 7.32 -16.45
N PRO A 21 8.43 8.05 -17.03
CA PRO A 21 7.01 7.92 -16.69
C PRO A 21 6.47 6.50 -16.87
N HIS A 22 6.97 5.78 -17.89
CA HIS A 22 6.59 4.39 -18.15
C HIS A 22 7.00 3.46 -17.01
N VAL A 23 8.06 3.80 -16.30
CA VAL A 23 8.57 3.01 -15.20
C VAL A 23 7.91 3.42 -13.88
N GLN A 24 7.67 4.72 -13.68
CA GLN A 24 6.91 5.21 -12.52
C GLN A 24 5.48 4.65 -12.48
N ALA A 25 4.85 4.42 -13.64
CA ALA A 25 3.52 3.83 -13.74
C ALA A 25 3.43 2.38 -13.18
N LEU A 26 4.55 1.67 -13.07
CA LEU A 26 4.60 0.31 -12.51
C LEU A 26 4.62 0.28 -10.97
N GLY A 27 4.82 1.44 -10.33
CA GLY A 27 4.96 1.59 -8.88
C GLY A 27 6.43 1.58 -8.42
N GLU A 28 6.67 2.14 -7.24
CA GLU A 28 8.02 2.44 -6.69
C GLU A 28 8.94 1.21 -6.54
N ASN A 29 8.37 0.00 -6.54
CA ASN A 29 9.10 -1.25 -6.26
C ASN A 29 9.54 -2.03 -7.51
N VAL A 30 9.41 -1.48 -8.72
CA VAL A 30 9.68 -2.25 -9.96
C VAL A 30 11.08 -2.03 -10.56
N LEU A 31 11.71 -0.88 -10.30
CA LEU A 31 13.01 -0.57 -10.90
C LEU A 31 14.16 -1.46 -10.44
N GLY A 32 14.08 -1.99 -9.22
CA GLY A 32 15.08 -2.91 -8.68
C GLY A 32 16.54 -2.49 -8.92
N LEU A 33 17.43 -3.47 -8.96
CA LEU A 33 18.87 -3.27 -9.14
C LEU A 33 19.26 -3.44 -10.62
N PRO A 34 20.37 -2.82 -11.08
CA PRO A 34 20.95 -3.17 -12.39
C PRO A 34 21.44 -4.63 -12.35
N LEU A 35 20.83 -5.48 -13.18
CA LEU A 35 21.10 -6.93 -13.21
C LEU A 35 22.15 -7.30 -14.27
N ALA A 36 22.06 -6.68 -15.44
CA ALA A 36 22.95 -6.96 -16.56
C ALA A 36 23.05 -5.77 -17.51
N VAL A 37 24.14 -5.73 -18.28
CA VAL A 37 24.33 -4.81 -19.40
C VAL A 37 24.76 -5.65 -20.59
N GLN A 38 24.03 -5.58 -21.71
CA GLN A 38 24.39 -6.31 -22.93
C GLN A 38 25.69 -5.78 -23.54
N ARG A 39 25.87 -4.46 -23.59
CA ARG A 39 27.07 -3.83 -24.15
C ARG A 39 27.40 -2.52 -23.49
N LEU A 40 28.67 -2.35 -23.14
CA LEU A 40 29.25 -1.09 -22.68
C LEU A 40 30.39 -0.68 -23.63
N ARG A 41 30.33 0.54 -24.18
CA ARG A 41 31.33 1.05 -25.12
C ARG A 41 31.76 2.46 -24.75
N ALA A 42 33.03 2.64 -24.42
CA ALA A 42 33.65 3.95 -24.25
C ALA A 42 34.13 4.48 -25.60
N HIS A 43 33.83 5.75 -25.88
CA HIS A 43 34.30 6.47 -27.07
C HIS A 43 35.30 7.57 -26.71
N GLY A 44 35.28 8.02 -25.45
CA GLY A 44 36.21 9.02 -24.90
C GLY A 44 36.33 8.93 -23.39
N SER A 45 36.96 9.93 -22.77
CA SER A 45 37.02 10.00 -21.31
C SER A 45 35.68 10.43 -20.74
N ALA A 46 35.07 9.60 -19.88
CA ALA A 46 33.81 9.96 -19.21
C ALA A 46 33.99 11.00 -18.07
N ARG A 47 35.18 11.60 -17.92
CA ARG A 47 35.46 12.61 -16.89
C ARG A 47 34.72 13.92 -17.12
N SER A 48 34.43 14.26 -18.38
CA SER A 48 33.69 15.45 -18.78
C SER A 48 32.20 15.19 -19.01
N ALA A 49 31.69 14.02 -18.63
CA ALA A 49 30.27 13.70 -18.77
C ALA A 49 29.44 14.65 -17.90
N GLN A 50 28.44 15.28 -18.50
CA GLN A 50 27.51 16.21 -17.82
C GLN A 50 26.07 15.75 -17.92
N TYR A 51 25.71 15.02 -18.98
CA TYR A 51 24.34 14.57 -19.20
C TYR A 51 24.29 13.06 -19.39
N CYS A 52 23.15 12.48 -19.00
CA CYS A 52 22.81 11.10 -19.30
C CYS A 52 21.49 11.09 -20.07
N TYR A 53 21.54 10.67 -21.32
CA TYR A 53 20.37 10.49 -22.14
C TYR A 53 19.90 9.04 -22.08
N THR A 54 18.73 8.83 -21.50
CA THR A 54 18.19 7.50 -21.20
C THR A 54 16.96 7.22 -22.04
N ARG A 55 16.94 6.05 -22.68
CA ARG A 55 15.82 5.57 -23.49
C ARG A 55 15.37 4.23 -22.94
N VAL A 56 14.16 4.18 -22.39
CA VAL A 56 13.53 2.91 -22.01
C VAL A 56 13.08 2.20 -23.29
N THR A 57 13.61 1.00 -23.52
CA THR A 57 13.36 0.21 -24.73
C THR A 57 12.30 -0.86 -24.49
N ARG A 58 12.18 -1.36 -23.26
CA ARG A 58 11.17 -2.34 -22.88
C ARG A 58 10.77 -2.20 -21.42
N VAL A 59 9.49 -2.42 -21.16
CA VAL A 59 8.91 -2.50 -19.83
C VAL A 59 7.94 -3.66 -19.82
N ASP A 60 8.19 -4.66 -18.98
CA ASP A 60 7.30 -5.82 -18.82
C ASP A 60 7.37 -6.37 -17.39
N ALA A 61 6.67 -7.49 -17.13
CA ALA A 61 6.62 -8.12 -15.82
C ALA A 61 7.99 -8.69 -15.35
N SER A 62 8.94 -8.88 -16.27
CA SER A 62 10.29 -9.38 -15.97
C SER A 62 11.27 -8.26 -15.61
N GLY A 63 10.92 -6.99 -15.89
CA GLY A 63 11.71 -5.83 -15.54
C GLY A 63 11.70 -4.72 -16.59
N VAL A 64 12.73 -3.88 -16.54
CA VAL A 64 12.91 -2.73 -17.43
C VAL A 64 14.22 -2.90 -18.20
N GLU A 65 14.17 -2.66 -19.51
CA GLU A 65 15.35 -2.58 -20.36
C GLU A 65 15.53 -1.14 -20.87
N ALA A 66 16.76 -0.63 -20.83
CA ALA A 66 17.08 0.72 -21.26
C ALA A 66 18.45 0.84 -21.93
N ASP A 67 18.55 1.84 -22.80
CA ASP A 67 19.80 2.29 -23.41
C ASP A 67 20.16 3.67 -22.86
N LEU A 68 21.45 3.87 -22.56
CA LEU A 68 21.97 5.13 -22.02
C LEU A 68 23.14 5.63 -22.87
N ASP A 69 23.17 6.94 -23.10
CA ASP A 69 24.32 7.64 -23.66
C ASP A 69 24.75 8.76 -22.71
N LEU A 70 26.00 8.70 -22.26
CA LEU A 70 26.61 9.75 -21.44
C LEU A 70 27.26 10.77 -22.36
N LEU A 71 26.87 12.03 -22.19
CA LEU A 71 27.22 13.13 -23.07
C LEU A 71 28.08 14.15 -22.34
N ASP A 72 29.01 14.79 -23.05
CA ASP A 72 29.64 16.03 -22.59
C ASP A 72 28.71 17.25 -22.76
N GLN A 73 29.23 18.43 -22.42
CA GLN A 73 28.52 19.70 -22.54
C GLN A 73 28.08 20.05 -23.97
N ASP A 74 28.81 19.54 -24.98
CA ASP A 74 28.57 19.82 -26.39
C ASP A 74 27.66 18.75 -27.03
N GLY A 75 27.23 17.76 -26.23
CA GLY A 75 26.36 16.66 -26.65
C GLY A 75 27.10 15.48 -27.29
N ALA A 76 28.44 15.44 -27.24
CA ALA A 76 29.21 14.33 -27.78
C ALA A 76 29.11 13.10 -26.86
N VAL A 77 28.90 11.92 -27.46
CA VAL A 77 28.76 10.66 -26.70
C VAL A 77 30.12 10.18 -26.22
N LEU A 78 30.31 10.15 -24.90
CA LEU A 78 31.54 9.68 -24.25
C LEU A 78 31.48 8.18 -23.92
N LEU A 79 30.29 7.69 -23.53
CA LEU A 79 30.02 6.30 -23.17
C LEU A 79 28.62 5.92 -23.64
N SER A 80 28.49 4.75 -24.26
CA SER A 80 27.20 4.13 -24.57
C SER A 80 27.02 2.86 -23.75
N VAL A 81 25.85 2.75 -23.12
CA VAL A 81 25.34 1.56 -22.46
C VAL A 81 24.14 1.08 -23.28
N ARG A 82 24.12 -0.20 -23.65
CA ARG A 82 23.04 -0.81 -24.41
C ARG A 82 22.52 -2.04 -23.70
N GLY A 83 21.19 -2.19 -23.70
CA GLY A 83 20.50 -3.30 -23.04
C GLY A 83 20.83 -3.39 -21.56
N LEU A 84 20.75 -2.27 -20.83
CA LEU A 84 20.77 -2.29 -19.38
C LEU A 84 19.45 -2.91 -18.89
N CYS A 85 19.53 -4.03 -18.19
CA CYS A 85 18.40 -4.68 -17.56
C CYS A 85 18.34 -4.30 -16.08
N CYS A 86 17.23 -3.69 -15.67
CA CYS A 86 16.91 -3.34 -14.30
C CYS A 86 15.73 -4.18 -13.82
N GLY A 87 15.82 -4.74 -12.61
CA GLY A 87 14.74 -5.56 -12.07
C GLY A 87 14.97 -5.95 -10.62
N THR A 88 13.92 -6.48 -9.99
CA THR A 88 13.91 -6.75 -8.54
C THR A 88 14.76 -7.94 -8.12
N GLY A 89 15.35 -8.69 -9.06
CA GLY A 89 16.03 -9.97 -8.80
C GLY A 89 15.10 -11.09 -8.29
N ALA A 90 13.89 -10.73 -7.86
CA ALA A 90 12.79 -11.61 -7.50
C ALA A 90 12.10 -12.18 -8.75
N SER A 91 11.58 -13.40 -8.66
CA SER A 91 10.81 -14.02 -9.73
C SER A 91 9.45 -13.32 -9.91
N GLU A 92 8.85 -13.49 -11.09
CA GLU A 92 7.50 -13.01 -11.40
C GLU A 92 6.44 -13.55 -10.39
N SER A 93 6.65 -14.74 -9.83
CA SER A 93 5.79 -15.28 -8.76
C SER A 93 5.87 -14.44 -7.49
N THR A 94 7.08 -14.09 -7.04
CA THR A 94 7.29 -13.27 -5.85
C THR A 94 6.69 -11.86 -6.02
N PHE A 95 6.79 -11.28 -7.22
CA PHE A 95 6.13 -10.00 -7.50
C PHE A 95 4.61 -10.10 -7.37
N ARG A 96 4.00 -11.13 -7.97
CA ARG A 96 2.55 -11.37 -7.89
C ARG A 96 2.07 -11.59 -6.46
N ASP A 97 2.81 -12.38 -5.67
CA ASP A 97 2.49 -12.64 -4.27
C ASP A 97 2.56 -11.37 -3.42
N ARG A 98 3.57 -10.52 -3.65
CA ARG A 98 3.68 -9.21 -2.97
C ARG A 98 2.50 -8.30 -3.31
N VAL A 99 2.18 -8.16 -4.60
CA VAL A 99 1.05 -7.34 -5.04
C VAL A 99 -0.26 -7.86 -4.46
N LEU A 100 -0.46 -9.17 -4.45
CA LEU A 100 -1.64 -9.78 -3.83
C LEU A 100 -1.70 -9.45 -2.33
N GLY A 101 -0.60 -9.61 -1.59
CA GLY A 101 -0.51 -9.29 -0.17
C GLY A 101 -0.76 -7.82 0.17
N GLU A 102 -0.36 -6.89 -0.69
CA GLU A 102 -0.57 -5.44 -0.53
C GLU A 102 -2.01 -4.98 -0.86
N ARG A 103 -2.78 -5.80 -1.57
CA ARG A 103 -4.13 -5.44 -2.05
C ARG A 103 -5.26 -6.09 -1.26
N LEU A 104 -4.97 -7.19 -0.57
CA LEU A 104 -5.97 -7.87 0.25
C LEU A 104 -6.15 -7.15 1.59
N LEU A 105 -7.41 -6.95 1.97
CA LEU A 105 -7.78 -6.43 3.28
C LEU A 105 -8.40 -7.56 4.09
N ALA A 106 -8.11 -7.60 5.39
CA ALA A 106 -8.69 -8.54 6.34
C ALA A 106 -9.23 -7.79 7.56
N VAL A 107 -10.30 -8.34 8.15
CA VAL A 107 -10.79 -7.85 9.45
C VAL A 107 -9.91 -8.46 10.54
N GLU A 108 -9.21 -7.61 11.29
CA GLU A 108 -8.48 -8.01 12.49
C GLU A 108 -9.22 -7.52 13.74
N TRP A 109 -9.57 -8.46 14.63
CA TRP A 109 -10.13 -8.14 15.93
C TRP A 109 -9.01 -8.00 16.96
N ARG A 110 -8.90 -6.81 17.57
CA ARG A 110 -7.95 -6.56 18.66
C ARG A 110 -8.70 -6.38 19.96
N GLN A 111 -8.32 -7.14 21.00
CA GLN A 111 -8.86 -6.96 22.33
C GLN A 111 -8.50 -5.56 22.82
N ARG A 112 -9.53 -4.75 23.13
CA ARG A 112 -9.38 -3.38 23.59
C ARG A 112 -10.00 -3.24 24.97
N GLN A 113 -9.27 -2.60 25.88
CA GLN A 113 -9.84 -2.19 27.16
C GLN A 113 -10.86 -1.07 26.92
N LEU A 114 -12.05 -1.22 27.50
CA LEU A 114 -13.08 -0.19 27.44
C LEU A 114 -12.59 1.07 28.17
N PRO A 115 -12.84 2.28 27.63
CA PRO A 115 -12.49 3.51 28.32
C PRO A 115 -13.27 3.60 29.65
N GLN A 116 -12.63 4.18 30.67
CA GLN A 116 -13.28 4.43 31.94
C GLN A 116 -14.31 5.57 31.77
N LEU A 117 -15.56 5.30 32.15
CA LEU A 117 -16.62 6.30 32.10
C LEU A 117 -16.45 7.27 33.27
N ALA A 118 -16.66 8.57 33.00
CA ALA A 118 -16.46 9.64 33.99
C ALA A 118 -17.67 9.86 34.91
N HIS A 119 -18.84 9.33 34.57
CA HIS A 119 -20.10 9.53 35.31
C HIS A 119 -20.93 8.24 35.33
N ASP A 120 -21.59 8.01 36.46
CA ASP A 120 -22.55 6.91 36.70
C ASP A 120 -24.02 7.32 36.44
N ASP A 121 -24.26 8.45 35.75
CA ASP A 121 -25.60 8.81 35.29
C ASP A 121 -25.79 8.29 33.87
N ALA A 122 -26.24 7.04 33.78
CA ALA A 122 -26.45 6.38 32.50
C ALA A 122 -27.73 6.85 31.79
N GLY A 123 -28.60 7.66 32.41
CA GLY A 123 -29.82 8.14 31.78
C GLY A 123 -30.85 7.02 31.50
N THR A 124 -31.78 7.28 30.56
CA THR A 124 -32.86 6.33 30.22
C THR A 124 -32.51 5.53 28.97
N TRP A 125 -32.66 4.20 29.06
CA TRP A 125 -32.36 3.25 28.00
C TRP A 125 -33.57 2.39 27.68
N LEU A 126 -33.77 2.13 26.38
CA LEU A 126 -34.70 1.14 25.89
C LEU A 126 -33.91 -0.06 25.36
N LEU A 127 -34.14 -1.24 25.94
CA LEU A 127 -33.59 -2.51 25.48
C LEU A 127 -34.64 -3.20 24.62
N ILE A 128 -34.30 -3.44 23.35
CA ILE A 128 -35.17 -4.11 22.39
C ILE A 128 -34.62 -5.52 22.15
N SER A 129 -35.39 -6.54 22.53
CA SER A 129 -35.12 -7.92 22.16
C SER A 129 -35.80 -8.23 20.83
N THR A 130 -35.09 -8.87 19.90
CA THR A 130 -35.68 -9.39 18.66
C THR A 130 -36.00 -10.88 18.74
N ALA A 131 -35.74 -11.52 19.88
CA ALA A 131 -36.05 -12.93 20.11
C ALA A 131 -37.26 -13.08 21.04
N THR A 132 -38.07 -14.12 20.81
CA THR A 132 -39.21 -14.50 21.66
C THR A 132 -38.76 -14.89 23.08
N GLU A 133 -37.58 -15.50 23.20
CA GLU A 133 -36.88 -15.70 24.47
C GLU A 133 -35.43 -15.18 24.33
N ASP A 134 -35.11 -14.12 25.06
CA ASP A 134 -33.75 -13.57 25.12
C ASP A 134 -33.20 -13.70 26.53
N ALA A 135 -32.30 -14.67 26.71
CA ALA A 135 -31.62 -14.93 27.98
C ALA A 135 -30.69 -13.78 28.41
N MET A 136 -30.33 -12.86 27.51
CA MET A 136 -29.45 -11.73 27.78
C MET A 136 -30.20 -10.44 28.14
N ALA A 137 -31.49 -10.33 27.81
CA ALA A 137 -32.26 -9.12 28.08
C ALA A 137 -32.26 -8.74 29.57
N THR A 138 -32.54 -9.70 30.46
CA THR A 138 -32.56 -9.46 31.92
C THR A 138 -31.17 -9.16 32.49
N PRO A 139 -30.11 -9.96 32.23
CA PRO A 139 -28.76 -9.64 32.71
C PRO A 139 -28.23 -8.28 32.25
N VAL A 140 -28.54 -7.87 31.00
CA VAL A 140 -28.10 -6.57 30.46
C VAL A 140 -28.88 -5.43 31.11
N ALA A 141 -30.20 -5.55 31.25
CA ALA A 141 -31.01 -4.55 31.94
C ALA A 141 -30.54 -4.35 33.39
N GLU A 142 -30.29 -5.43 34.13
CA GLU A 142 -29.77 -5.37 35.50
C GLU A 142 -28.38 -4.72 35.56
N ALA A 143 -27.48 -5.05 34.62
CA ALA A 143 -26.15 -4.47 34.57
C ALA A 143 -26.17 -2.96 34.32
N LEU A 144 -27.09 -2.49 33.47
CA LEU A 144 -27.30 -1.07 33.20
C LEU A 144 -27.93 -0.37 34.42
N THR A 145 -28.94 -0.97 35.05
CA THR A 145 -29.57 -0.41 36.27
C THR A 145 -28.57 -0.29 37.42
N ARG A 146 -27.65 -1.25 37.59
CA ARG A 146 -26.55 -1.15 38.57
C ARG A 146 -25.62 0.04 38.34
N ARG A 147 -25.59 0.59 37.12
CA ARG A 147 -24.83 1.78 36.73
C ARG A 147 -25.70 3.03 36.64
N GLY A 148 -26.84 3.06 37.33
CA GLY A 148 -27.71 4.23 37.41
C GLY A 148 -28.64 4.43 36.21
N ALA A 149 -28.74 3.48 35.28
CA ALA A 149 -29.65 3.60 34.15
C ALA A 149 -31.11 3.34 34.55
N HIS A 150 -32.04 4.05 33.92
CA HIS A 150 -33.45 3.69 33.89
C HIS A 150 -33.73 2.84 32.64
N CYS A 151 -33.92 1.54 32.81
CA CYS A 151 -34.10 0.61 31.71
C CYS A 151 -35.57 0.28 31.49
N THR A 152 -36.05 0.45 30.26
CA THR A 152 -37.31 -0.12 29.76
C THR A 152 -36.96 -1.25 28.79
N THR A 153 -37.63 -2.38 28.88
CA THR A 153 -37.46 -3.51 27.95
C THR A 153 -38.71 -3.66 27.08
N MET A 154 -38.50 -3.94 25.80
CA MET A 154 -39.58 -4.35 24.89
C MET A 154 -39.12 -5.50 24.00
N SER A 155 -40.08 -6.29 23.50
CA SER A 155 -39.83 -7.29 22.48
C SER A 155 -40.33 -6.77 21.14
N TRP A 156 -39.46 -6.80 20.13
CA TRP A 156 -39.76 -6.46 18.75
C TRP A 156 -39.20 -7.54 17.82
N ALA A 157 -39.93 -8.65 17.74
CA ALA A 157 -39.57 -9.75 16.86
C ALA A 157 -39.64 -9.36 15.36
N PRO A 158 -38.88 -10.02 14.47
CA PRO A 158 -38.89 -9.71 13.03
C PRO A 158 -40.26 -9.88 12.35
N ASP A 159 -41.15 -10.69 12.93
CA ASP A 159 -42.50 -10.99 12.45
C ASP A 159 -43.61 -10.28 13.26
N ALA A 160 -43.24 -9.35 14.14
CA ALA A 160 -44.19 -8.58 14.94
C ALA A 160 -44.94 -7.53 14.11
N ASP A 161 -46.04 -7.01 14.65
CA ASP A 161 -46.70 -5.83 14.08
C ASP A 161 -45.84 -4.58 14.34
N HIS A 162 -45.04 -4.21 13.34
CA HIS A 162 -44.13 -3.07 13.41
C HIS A 162 -44.86 -1.74 13.62
N THR A 163 -46.13 -1.62 13.21
CA THR A 163 -46.90 -0.38 13.36
C THR A 163 -47.26 -0.17 14.83
N THR A 164 -47.84 -1.19 15.46
CA THR A 164 -48.20 -1.18 16.88
C THR A 164 -46.98 -0.96 17.79
N ASN A 165 -45.85 -1.60 17.48
CA ASN A 165 -44.61 -1.42 18.24
C ASN A 165 -44.01 -0.01 18.07
N ALA A 166 -44.12 0.59 16.90
CA ALA A 166 -43.67 1.96 16.67
C ALA A 166 -44.54 2.98 17.43
N ASP A 167 -45.86 2.76 17.50
CA ASP A 167 -46.76 3.62 18.27
C ASP A 167 -46.46 3.58 19.78
N ALA A 168 -45.98 2.45 20.30
CA ALA A 168 -45.55 2.31 21.69
C ALA A 168 -44.25 3.08 22.03
N LEU A 169 -43.55 3.62 21.02
CA LEU A 169 -42.34 4.44 21.17
C LEU A 169 -42.60 5.95 21.08
N ALA A 170 -43.81 6.36 20.69
CA ALA A 170 -44.23 7.75 20.51
C ALA A 170 -44.71 8.38 21.83
#